data_AF-A0A0C1L0H7-F1
#
_entry.id   AF-A0A0C1L0H7-F1
#
_cell.length_a   1.000
_cell.length_b   1.000
_cell.length_c   1.000
_cell.angle_alpha   90.00
_cell.angle_beta   90.00
_cell.angle_gamma   90.00
#
_symmetry.space_group_name_H-M   'P 1'
#
loop_
_entity.id
_entity.type
_entity.pdbx_description
1 polymer ?
#
loop_
_entity_poly.entity_id
_entity_poly.type
_entity_poly.pdbx_seq_one_letter_code
_entity_poly.pdbx_strand_id
1 'polypeptide(L)'
;MKTGTSRSTPDIVLTALFFICYPIGVYKMWKGKFRPVWILWAYTILGLPVFLVTYLFAAIVLFGAFLPELDRSIGVRSDRTIVNSSDEYSVTFLKTSRETNGAYEEVKVVLNPGGGNEWHYHTAFVEKFHVLDGDLTVGMEGKGVPVHTGQDTSVHKGTMHKFYNTSSKPVSFLVRIEPARSFEKTLRCAYGLMQTGQSSPDGMPKNPWHLFLILGYSDSYLQGLPGFIQEPLIHALSKIAQWKGVAKDFDPFCM
;
A
#
# COMPACT_ATOMS: atom_id res chain seq x y z
N MET A 1 4.00 -12.24 68.34
CA MET A 1 3.56 -12.99 67.14
C MET A 1 3.34 -12.00 66.01
N LYS A 2 4.26 -11.90 65.04
CA LYS A 2 4.12 -11.04 63.85
C LYS A 2 3.37 -11.84 62.78
N THR A 3 2.13 -11.49 62.49
CA THR A 3 1.39 -12.01 61.32
C THR A 3 1.70 -11.11 60.12
N GLY A 4 2.67 -11.51 59.31
CA GLY A 4 3.01 -10.85 58.06
C GLY A 4 1.89 -11.04 57.03
N THR A 5 1.20 -9.96 56.70
CA THR A 5 0.34 -9.90 55.51
C THR A 5 1.22 -9.64 54.29
N SER A 6 1.60 -10.72 53.61
CA SER A 6 2.21 -10.66 52.27
C SER A 6 1.19 -10.04 51.31
N ARG A 7 1.29 -8.74 51.03
CA ARG A 7 0.65 -8.13 49.86
C ARG A 7 1.34 -8.69 48.62
N SER A 8 0.68 -9.60 47.92
CA SER A 8 1.11 -10.03 46.59
C SER A 8 1.12 -8.81 45.67
N THR A 9 2.30 -8.43 45.18
CA THR A 9 2.42 -7.46 44.09
C THR A 9 1.57 -7.92 42.92
N PRO A 10 0.71 -7.04 42.34
CA PRO A 10 -0.04 -7.41 41.15
C PRO A 10 0.97 -7.74 40.05
N ASP A 11 0.92 -8.99 39.60
CA ASP A 11 1.82 -9.52 38.59
C ASP A 11 1.63 -8.71 37.30
N ILE A 12 2.63 -7.90 36.96
CA ILE A 12 2.58 -6.93 35.87
C ILE A 12 2.37 -7.66 34.53
N VAL A 13 2.93 -8.86 34.39
CA VAL A 13 2.75 -9.74 33.22
C VAL A 13 1.30 -10.20 33.13
N LEU A 14 0.72 -10.56 34.27
CA LEU A 14 -0.66 -11.00 34.38
C LEU A 14 -1.68 -9.86 34.16
N THR A 15 -1.28 -8.63 34.47
CA THR A 15 -2.04 -7.39 34.23
C THR A 15 -1.89 -6.91 32.79
N ALA A 16 -0.77 -7.19 32.13
CA ALA A 16 -0.62 -6.99 30.69
C ALA A 16 -1.49 -7.98 29.90
N LEU A 17 -1.50 -9.26 30.30
CA LEU A 17 -2.37 -10.30 29.71
C LEU A 17 -3.87 -10.01 29.87
N PHE A 18 -4.26 -9.20 30.87
CA PHE A 18 -5.64 -8.73 31.10
C PHE A 18 -6.18 -7.87 29.94
N PHE A 19 -5.29 -7.15 29.23
CA PHE A 19 -5.63 -6.35 28.07
C PHE A 19 -5.38 -7.07 26.74
N ILE A 20 -4.50 -8.08 26.73
CA ILE A 20 -4.08 -8.79 25.51
C ILE A 20 -5.00 -9.98 25.17
N CYS A 21 -5.52 -10.70 26.18
CA CYS A 21 -6.41 -11.85 25.96
C CYS A 21 -7.79 -11.60 26.58
N TYR A 22 -8.70 -11.00 25.79
CA TYR A 22 -10.06 -10.66 26.20
C TYR A 22 -10.81 -11.79 26.96
N PRO A 23 -10.78 -13.08 26.53
CA PRO A 23 -11.43 -14.16 27.26
C PRO A 23 -10.90 -14.38 28.68
N ILE A 24 -9.60 -14.18 28.90
CA ILE A 24 -8.95 -14.31 30.21
C ILE A 24 -9.36 -13.15 31.13
N GLY A 25 -9.46 -11.94 30.56
CA GLY A 25 -9.96 -10.75 31.26
C GLY A 25 -11.40 -10.93 31.74
N VAL A 26 -12.30 -11.38 30.85
CA VAL A 26 -13.70 -11.69 31.21
C VAL A 26 -13.76 -12.74 32.32
N TYR A 27 -13.08 -13.88 32.17
CA TYR A 27 -13.08 -14.96 33.16
C TYR A 27 -12.63 -14.48 34.55
N LYS A 28 -11.55 -13.68 34.61
CA LYS A 28 -11.02 -13.15 35.87
C LYS A 28 -11.96 -12.13 36.52
N MET A 29 -12.58 -11.25 35.74
CA MET A 29 -13.56 -10.30 36.29
C MET A 29 -14.79 -11.00 36.83
N TRP A 30 -15.22 -12.09 36.17
CA TRP A 30 -16.35 -12.91 36.62
C TRP A 30 -16.04 -13.70 37.90
N LYS A 31 -14.79 -14.13 38.09
CA LYS A 31 -14.32 -14.80 39.32
C LYS A 31 -13.96 -13.84 40.48
N GLY A 32 -13.84 -12.55 40.23
CA GLY A 32 -13.45 -11.55 41.24
C GLY A 32 -14.59 -11.20 42.20
N LYS A 33 -14.27 -10.94 43.48
CA LYS A 33 -15.25 -10.44 44.45
C LYS A 33 -15.69 -9.02 44.06
N PHE A 34 -16.98 -8.87 43.75
CA PHE A 34 -17.73 -7.62 43.57
C PHE A 34 -17.08 -6.56 42.67
N ARG A 35 -17.39 -6.64 41.37
CA ARG A 35 -17.33 -5.47 40.49
C ARG A 35 -18.74 -5.17 39.99
N PRO A 36 -19.18 -3.91 39.98
CA PRO A 36 -20.52 -3.59 39.53
C PRO A 36 -20.69 -4.01 38.05
N VAL A 37 -21.84 -4.58 37.74
CA VAL A 37 -22.15 -5.22 36.43
C VAL A 37 -21.89 -4.29 35.24
N TRP A 38 -22.05 -2.97 35.42
CA TRP A 38 -21.76 -1.98 34.38
C TRP A 38 -20.27 -1.95 33.95
N ILE A 39 -19.32 -2.28 34.83
CA ILE A 39 -17.88 -2.38 34.47
C ILE A 39 -17.64 -3.57 33.53
N LEU A 40 -18.33 -4.69 33.75
CA LEU A 40 -18.25 -5.86 32.87
C LEU A 40 -18.83 -5.54 31.49
N TRP A 41 -19.95 -4.81 31.45
CA TRP A 41 -20.53 -4.33 30.19
C TRP A 41 -19.60 -3.34 29.50
N ALA A 42 -19.04 -2.36 30.21
CA ALA A 42 -18.10 -1.40 29.65
C ALA A 42 -16.84 -2.08 29.08
N TYR A 43 -16.25 -3.04 29.81
CA TYR A 43 -15.11 -3.83 29.32
C TYR A 43 -15.47 -4.68 28.11
N THR A 44 -16.65 -5.29 28.10
CA THR A 44 -17.13 -6.09 26.96
C THR A 44 -17.35 -5.24 25.72
N ILE A 45 -18.10 -4.14 25.86
CA ILE A 45 -18.48 -3.25 24.76
C ILE A 45 -17.25 -2.58 24.15
N LEU A 46 -16.26 -2.19 24.95
CA LEU A 46 -15.05 -1.54 24.46
C LEU A 46 -13.94 -2.54 24.09
N GLY A 47 -13.75 -3.59 24.88
CA GLY A 47 -12.65 -4.53 24.75
C GLY A 47 -12.87 -5.60 23.68
N LEU A 48 -14.10 -6.10 23.51
CA LEU A 48 -14.38 -7.13 22.51
C LEU A 48 -14.11 -6.65 21.08
N PRO A 49 -14.58 -5.46 20.63
CA PRO A 49 -14.28 -4.97 19.29
C PRO A 49 -12.78 -4.81 19.05
N VAL A 50 -12.04 -4.25 20.01
CA VAL A 50 -10.58 -4.07 19.91
C VAL A 50 -9.88 -5.43 19.80
N PHE A 51 -10.27 -6.40 20.63
CA PHE A 51 -9.73 -7.76 20.57
C PHE A 51 -10.02 -8.44 19.23
N LEU A 52 -11.25 -8.36 18.73
CA LEU A 52 -11.63 -8.97 17.45
C LEU A 52 -10.86 -8.34 16.28
N VAL A 53 -10.73 -7.01 16.25
CA VAL A 53 -10.00 -6.30 15.20
C VAL A 53 -8.51 -6.65 15.24
N THR A 54 -7.88 -6.62 16.42
CA THR A 54 -6.45 -6.94 16.57
C THR A 54 -6.16 -8.42 16.28
N TYR A 55 -7.03 -9.33 16.74
CA TYR A 55 -6.93 -10.75 16.44
C TYR A 55 -7.09 -11.03 14.94
N LEU A 56 -8.10 -10.43 14.30
CA LEU A 56 -8.33 -10.58 12.86
C LEU A 56 -7.15 -10.03 12.05
N PHE A 57 -6.63 -8.86 12.41
CA PHE A 57 -5.43 -8.29 11.80
C PHE A 57 -4.25 -9.25 11.91
N ALA A 58 -3.96 -9.75 13.12
CA ALA A 58 -2.87 -10.69 13.34
C ALA A 58 -3.06 -11.99 12.57
N ALA A 59 -4.29 -12.53 12.51
CA ALA A 59 -4.62 -13.73 11.76
C ALA A 59 -4.42 -13.54 10.25
N ILE A 60 -4.84 -12.41 9.68
CA ILE A 60 -4.64 -12.08 8.26
C ILE A 60 -3.15 -11.98 7.94
N VAL A 61 -2.41 -11.21 8.74
CA VAL A 61 -0.96 -11.01 8.55
C VAL A 61 -0.21 -12.33 8.67
N LEU A 62 -0.53 -13.13 9.69
CA LEU A 62 0.08 -14.45 9.90
C LEU A 62 -0.24 -15.39 8.76
N PHE A 63 -1.51 -15.46 8.31
CA PHE A 63 -1.89 -16.29 7.18
C PHE A 63 -1.15 -15.89 5.90
N GLY A 64 -1.09 -14.59 5.60
CA GLY A 64 -0.35 -14.06 4.46
C GLY A 64 1.16 -14.36 4.51
N ALA A 65 1.75 -14.45 5.71
CA ALA A 65 3.16 -14.81 5.88
C ALA A 65 3.48 -16.26 5.46
N PHE A 66 2.50 -17.17 5.47
CA PHE A 66 2.66 -18.55 4.99
C PHE A 66 2.41 -18.70 3.48
N LEU A 67 1.90 -17.66 2.81
CA LEU A 67 1.64 -17.71 1.38
C LEU A 67 2.90 -17.38 0.57
N PRO A 68 3.02 -17.91 -0.67
CA PRO A 68 4.12 -17.59 -1.56
C PRO A 68 4.29 -16.08 -1.78
N GLU A 69 5.50 -15.68 -2.16
CA GLU A 69 5.77 -14.31 -2.58
C GLU A 69 4.90 -13.90 -3.77
N LEU A 70 4.63 -12.59 -3.87
CA LEU A 70 3.93 -12.06 -5.03
C LEU A 70 4.71 -12.38 -6.30
N ASP A 71 4.02 -12.93 -7.29
CA ASP A 71 4.57 -13.03 -8.62
C ASP A 71 4.66 -11.63 -9.20
N ARG A 72 5.90 -11.15 -9.26
CA ARG A 72 6.27 -9.83 -9.78
C ARG A 72 6.77 -9.89 -11.21
N SER A 73 6.74 -11.08 -11.82
CA SER A 73 7.19 -11.28 -13.19
C SER A 73 6.19 -10.74 -14.21
N ILE A 74 6.73 -10.43 -15.38
CA ILE A 74 5.97 -10.02 -16.55
C ILE A 74 6.30 -10.94 -17.72
N GLY A 75 5.27 -11.25 -18.53
CA GLY A 75 5.42 -11.96 -19.80
C GLY A 75 6.35 -11.25 -20.78
N VAL A 76 6.69 -11.92 -21.88
CA VAL A 76 7.52 -11.30 -22.93
C VAL A 76 6.63 -10.40 -23.77
N ARG A 77 6.84 -9.08 -23.65
CA ARG A 77 6.01 -8.08 -24.33
C ARG A 77 6.80 -7.25 -25.32
N SER A 78 6.27 -7.08 -26.53
CA SER A 78 6.86 -6.24 -27.58
C SER A 78 6.33 -4.81 -27.55
N ASP A 79 5.11 -4.61 -27.04
CA ASP A 79 4.50 -3.30 -26.87
C ASP A 79 5.21 -2.51 -25.78
N ARG A 80 5.65 -1.30 -26.12
CA ARG A 80 6.38 -0.41 -25.19
C ARG A 80 5.53 0.71 -24.64
N THR A 81 4.43 1.06 -25.28
CA THR A 81 3.59 2.18 -24.86
C THR A 81 2.22 1.67 -24.43
N ILE A 82 1.79 2.12 -23.25
CA ILE A 82 0.43 1.92 -22.75
C ILE A 82 -0.21 3.29 -22.52
N VAL A 83 -1.54 3.33 -22.66
CA VAL A 83 -2.36 4.53 -22.49
C VAL A 83 -3.44 4.28 -21.45
N ASN A 84 -3.83 5.29 -20.68
CA ASN A 84 -5.00 5.17 -19.83
C ASN A 84 -6.29 5.25 -20.67
N SER A 85 -7.46 4.96 -20.08
CA SER A 85 -8.74 4.85 -20.80
C SER A 85 -9.20 6.11 -21.55
N SER A 86 -8.61 7.28 -21.25
CA SER A 86 -8.96 8.55 -21.87
C SER A 86 -7.91 9.05 -22.89
N ASP A 87 -6.87 8.27 -23.19
CA ASP A 87 -5.69 8.71 -23.96
C ASP A 87 -5.01 9.97 -23.40
N GLU A 88 -5.31 10.31 -22.14
CA GLU A 88 -4.81 11.52 -21.49
C GLU A 88 -3.40 11.31 -20.90
N TYR A 89 -3.04 10.04 -20.69
CA TYR A 89 -1.76 9.64 -20.12
C TYR A 89 -1.20 8.52 -20.96
N SER A 90 0.03 8.69 -21.43
CA SER A 90 0.79 7.60 -22.03
C SER A 90 2.07 7.36 -21.26
N VAL A 91 2.43 6.08 -21.15
CA VAL A 91 3.67 5.62 -20.55
C VAL A 91 4.38 4.77 -21.57
N THR A 92 5.63 5.11 -21.88
CA THR A 92 6.52 4.32 -22.73
C THR A 92 7.65 3.72 -21.91
N PHE A 93 7.75 2.40 -21.86
CA PHE A 93 8.83 1.67 -21.20
C PHE A 93 10.15 1.81 -21.96
N LEU A 94 11.11 2.55 -21.39
CA LEU A 94 12.44 2.76 -21.97
C LEU A 94 13.42 1.68 -21.51
N LYS A 95 13.32 1.28 -20.25
CA LYS A 95 14.09 0.19 -19.63
C LYS A 95 13.21 -0.61 -18.69
N THR A 96 13.11 -1.91 -18.94
CA THR A 96 12.39 -2.84 -18.07
C THR A 96 13.33 -3.48 -17.05
N SER A 97 12.75 -4.06 -15.99
CA SER A 97 13.52 -4.79 -14.97
C SER A 97 14.35 -5.93 -15.58
N ARG A 98 13.84 -6.58 -16.63
CA ARG A 98 14.55 -7.63 -17.37
C ARG A 98 15.77 -7.08 -18.12
N GLU A 99 15.66 -5.92 -18.74
CA GLU A 99 16.74 -5.31 -19.52
C GLU A 99 17.87 -4.76 -18.65
N THR A 100 17.58 -4.43 -17.40
CA THR A 100 18.54 -3.89 -16.44
C THR A 100 19.00 -4.91 -15.40
N ASN A 101 18.59 -6.18 -15.53
CA ASN A 101 18.82 -7.24 -14.54
C ASN A 101 18.43 -6.83 -13.12
N GLY A 102 17.30 -6.13 -12.98
CA GLY A 102 16.78 -5.67 -11.69
C GLY A 102 17.42 -4.38 -11.14
N ALA A 103 18.35 -3.75 -11.87
CA ALA A 103 19.01 -2.54 -11.38
C ALA A 103 18.07 -1.33 -11.31
N TYR A 104 17.22 -1.12 -12.33
CA TYR A 104 16.24 -0.04 -12.37
C TYR A 104 15.14 -0.29 -13.42
N GLU A 105 14.01 0.40 -13.30
CA GLU A 105 13.01 0.53 -14.37
C GLU A 105 12.88 2.00 -14.74
N GLU A 106 12.76 2.31 -16.03
CA GLU A 106 12.62 3.68 -16.52
C GLU A 106 11.55 3.78 -17.59
N VAL A 107 10.67 4.76 -17.43
CA VAL A 107 9.58 5.06 -18.35
C VAL A 107 9.59 6.53 -18.73
N LYS A 108 9.14 6.83 -19.95
CA LYS A 108 8.72 8.16 -20.35
C LYS A 108 7.23 8.28 -20.12
N VAL A 109 6.81 9.33 -19.42
CA VAL A 109 5.40 9.68 -19.20
C VAL A 109 5.09 10.91 -20.03
N VAL A 110 3.94 10.90 -20.71
CA VAL A 110 3.29 12.10 -21.24
C VAL A 110 1.97 12.26 -20.50
N LEU A 111 1.82 13.41 -19.84
CA LEU A 111 0.77 13.70 -18.88
C LEU A 111 -0.01 14.94 -19.31
N ASN A 112 -1.28 14.76 -19.68
CA ASN A 112 -2.14 15.89 -20.07
C ASN A 112 -2.52 16.79 -18.87
N PRO A 113 -3.02 18.01 -19.16
CA PRO A 113 -3.54 18.94 -18.15
C PRO A 113 -4.52 18.29 -17.18
N GLY A 114 -4.39 18.58 -15.89
CA GLY A 114 -5.23 18.00 -14.84
C GLY A 114 -4.86 16.57 -14.46
N GLY A 115 -3.89 15.97 -15.15
CA GLY A 115 -3.41 14.66 -14.82
C GLY A 115 -2.45 14.64 -13.60
N GLY A 116 -2.29 13.49 -12.97
CA GLY A 116 -1.39 13.17 -11.88
C GLY A 116 -1.74 11.83 -11.26
N ASN A 117 -1.17 11.58 -10.09
CA ASN A 117 -1.58 10.50 -9.22
C ASN A 117 -2.01 11.05 -7.85
N GLU A 118 -2.62 10.17 -7.05
CA GLU A 118 -2.98 10.50 -5.68
C GLU A 118 -1.81 10.33 -4.72
N TRP A 119 -1.96 10.90 -3.52
CA TRP A 119 -0.94 10.83 -2.47
C TRP A 119 -0.64 9.39 -2.05
N HIS A 120 0.62 8.98 -2.19
CA HIS A 120 1.12 7.66 -1.74
C HIS A 120 2.60 7.71 -1.36
N TYR A 121 3.14 6.60 -0.84
CA TYR A 121 4.57 6.38 -0.66
C TYR A 121 4.98 4.97 -1.03
N HIS A 122 6.27 4.76 -1.27
CA HIS A 122 6.87 3.45 -1.57
C HIS A 122 7.89 3.07 -0.50
N THR A 123 7.98 1.78 -0.17
CA THR A 123 8.99 1.26 0.78
C THR A 123 10.16 0.57 0.09
N ALA A 124 10.01 0.18 -1.19
CA ALA A 124 10.98 -0.68 -1.87
C ALA A 124 12.05 0.09 -2.68
N PHE A 125 11.71 1.25 -3.24
CA PHE A 125 12.56 1.98 -4.20
C PHE A 125 12.54 3.50 -4.00
N VAL A 126 13.56 4.16 -4.55
CA VAL A 126 13.58 5.61 -4.78
C VAL A 126 12.97 5.87 -6.15
N GLU A 127 12.13 6.89 -6.25
CA GLU A 127 11.57 7.34 -7.53
C GLU A 127 12.22 8.65 -7.95
N LYS A 128 12.70 8.74 -9.18
CA LYS A 128 13.38 9.91 -9.74
C LYS A 128 12.59 10.42 -10.94
N PHE A 129 12.45 11.73 -11.02
CA PHE A 129 11.75 12.44 -12.06
C PHE A 129 12.71 13.36 -12.81
N HIS A 130 12.67 13.32 -14.15
CA HIS A 130 13.42 14.24 -15.00
C HIS A 130 12.47 14.84 -16.04
N VAL A 131 12.26 16.15 -16.03
CA VAL A 131 11.28 16.79 -16.93
C VAL A 131 11.93 17.05 -18.29
N LEU A 132 11.34 16.49 -19.35
CA LEU A 132 11.83 16.62 -20.71
C LEU A 132 11.24 17.85 -21.42
N ASP A 133 9.96 18.14 -21.19
CA ASP A 133 9.25 19.29 -21.76
C ASP A 133 8.01 19.61 -20.92
N GLY A 134 7.82 20.90 -20.58
CA GLY A 134 6.70 21.41 -19.79
C GLY A 134 7.04 21.59 -18.30
N ASP A 135 6.00 21.72 -17.48
CA ASP A 135 6.11 21.97 -16.04
C ASP A 135 5.38 20.86 -15.27
N LEU A 136 6.13 20.05 -14.53
CA LEU A 136 5.59 19.03 -13.64
C LEU A 136 5.55 19.59 -12.21
N THR A 137 4.49 19.34 -11.45
CA THR A 137 4.52 19.58 -10.00
C THR A 137 4.66 18.26 -9.26
N VAL A 138 5.66 18.15 -8.40
CA VAL A 138 5.85 17.01 -7.49
C VAL A 138 5.54 17.46 -6.08
N GLY A 139 4.47 16.92 -5.51
CA GLY A 139 4.08 17.13 -4.12
C GLY A 139 4.92 16.26 -3.19
N MET A 140 5.56 16.85 -2.19
CA MET A 140 6.28 16.16 -1.10
C MET A 140 6.10 16.94 0.20
N GLU A 141 5.98 16.25 1.34
CA GLU A 141 5.87 16.90 2.67
C GLU A 141 4.78 17.98 2.76
N GLY A 142 3.69 17.82 2.01
CA GLY A 142 2.57 18.77 1.96
C GLY A 142 2.82 20.03 1.13
N LYS A 143 3.92 20.12 0.37
CA LYS A 143 4.25 21.22 -0.55
C LYS A 143 4.38 20.72 -1.98
N GLY A 144 3.84 21.48 -2.94
CA GLY A 144 4.07 21.25 -4.37
C GLY A 144 5.37 21.92 -4.80
N VAL A 145 6.30 21.15 -5.35
CA VAL A 145 7.55 21.65 -5.93
C VAL A 145 7.40 21.63 -7.45
N PRO A 146 7.40 22.79 -8.13
CA PRO A 146 7.46 22.83 -9.58
C PRO A 146 8.83 22.34 -10.06
N VAL A 147 8.82 21.50 -11.09
CA VAL A 147 9.99 20.93 -11.76
C VAL A 147 9.85 21.27 -13.23
N HIS A 148 10.77 22.09 -13.73
CA HIS A 148 10.73 22.64 -15.08
C HIS A 148 11.55 21.78 -16.05
N THR A 149 11.36 21.98 -17.35
CA THR A 149 12.18 21.39 -18.41
C THR A 149 13.68 21.37 -18.07
N GLY A 150 14.29 20.19 -18.16
CA GLY A 150 15.70 19.93 -17.89
C GLY A 150 16.05 19.77 -16.41
N GLN A 151 15.09 19.89 -15.49
CA GLN A 151 15.32 19.70 -14.05
C GLN A 151 14.96 18.29 -13.58
N ASP A 152 15.60 17.92 -12.47
CA ASP A 152 15.43 16.65 -11.80
C ASP A 152 14.86 16.83 -10.39
N THR A 153 14.12 15.84 -9.92
CA THR A 153 13.81 15.67 -8.49
C THR A 153 13.73 14.20 -8.13
N SER A 154 13.86 13.88 -6.85
CA SER A 154 13.80 12.49 -6.37
C SER A 154 13.01 12.38 -5.07
N VAL A 155 12.23 11.31 -4.97
CA VAL A 155 11.44 10.95 -3.80
C VAL A 155 12.08 9.74 -3.13
N HIS A 156 12.49 9.91 -1.87
CA HIS A 156 13.05 8.82 -1.07
C HIS A 156 11.97 7.87 -0.54
N LYS A 157 12.38 6.64 -0.23
CA LYS A 157 11.52 5.63 0.42
C LYS A 157 10.81 6.20 1.64
N GLY A 158 9.54 5.83 1.82
CA GLY A 158 8.70 6.30 2.94
C GLY A 158 8.21 7.74 2.82
N THR A 159 8.59 8.48 1.78
CA THR A 159 8.15 9.87 1.59
C THR A 159 6.79 9.88 0.92
N MET A 160 5.79 10.49 1.57
CA MET A 160 4.50 10.78 0.95
C MET A 160 4.68 11.76 -0.20
N HIS A 161 4.24 11.36 -1.38
CA HIS A 161 4.37 12.15 -2.59
C HIS A 161 3.22 11.92 -3.58
N LYS A 162 3.15 12.82 -4.55
CA LYS A 162 2.38 12.68 -5.78
C LYS A 162 3.00 13.55 -6.87
N PHE A 163 2.68 13.30 -8.13
CA PHE A 163 2.97 14.21 -9.23
C PHE A 163 1.68 14.62 -9.92
N TYR A 164 1.63 15.83 -10.47
CA TYR A 164 0.48 16.34 -11.21
C TYR A 164 0.86 17.48 -12.15
N ASN A 165 0.06 17.68 -13.19
CA ASN A 165 0.18 18.73 -14.19
C ASN A 165 -0.90 19.79 -13.98
N THR A 166 -0.51 20.94 -13.42
CA THR A 166 -1.39 22.10 -13.22
C THR A 166 -1.44 23.04 -14.43
N SER A 167 -0.65 22.79 -15.46
CA SER A 167 -0.57 23.67 -16.62
C SER A 167 -1.71 23.37 -17.60
N SER A 168 -1.89 24.27 -18.59
CA SER A 168 -2.85 24.08 -19.68
C SER A 168 -2.28 23.27 -20.86
N LYS A 169 -1.05 22.76 -20.76
CA LYS A 169 -0.37 21.98 -21.80
C LYS A 169 0.07 20.62 -21.27
N PRO A 170 0.25 19.60 -22.12
CA PRO A 170 0.88 18.36 -21.69
C PRO A 170 2.29 18.59 -21.16
N VAL A 171 2.72 17.76 -20.20
CA VAL A 171 4.10 17.67 -19.72
C VAL A 171 4.66 16.29 -20.07
N SER A 172 5.92 16.22 -20.48
CA SER A 172 6.63 14.97 -20.70
C SER A 172 7.85 14.87 -19.80
N PHE A 173 8.03 13.72 -19.17
CA PHE A 173 9.08 13.51 -18.17
C PHE A 173 9.47 12.04 -18.11
N LEU A 174 10.66 11.75 -17.58
CA LEU A 174 11.10 10.41 -17.24
C LEU A 174 10.76 10.12 -15.79
N VAL A 175 10.34 8.89 -15.53
CA VAL A 175 10.25 8.32 -14.19
C VAL A 175 11.16 7.11 -14.14
N ARG A 176 12.09 7.12 -13.18
CA ARG A 176 12.97 5.99 -12.90
C ARG A 176 12.79 5.51 -11.47
N ILE A 177 12.61 4.21 -11.29
CA ILE A 177 12.65 3.58 -9.97
C ILE A 177 13.93 2.77 -9.76
N GLU A 178 14.52 2.90 -8.57
CA GLU A 178 15.78 2.24 -8.21
C GLU A 178 15.73 1.67 -6.78
N PRO A 179 15.99 0.37 -6.56
CA PRO A 179 16.18 -0.69 -7.57
C PRO A 179 14.90 -0.98 -8.38
N ALA A 180 15.01 -1.75 -9.45
CA ALA A 180 13.83 -2.24 -10.17
C ALA A 180 12.94 -3.06 -9.24
N ARG A 181 11.64 -3.09 -9.54
CA ARG A 181 10.69 -3.86 -8.74
C ARG A 181 9.66 -4.54 -9.63
N SER A 182 8.51 -3.91 -9.82
CA SER A 182 7.42 -4.41 -10.66
C SER A 182 6.66 -3.23 -11.25
N PHE A 183 7.39 -2.18 -11.60
CA PHE A 183 6.78 -0.93 -12.03
C PHE A 183 6.04 -1.14 -13.35
N GLU A 184 6.65 -1.86 -14.29
CA GLU A 184 6.02 -2.27 -15.55
C GLU A 184 4.73 -3.06 -15.31
N LYS A 185 4.77 -4.10 -14.47
CA LYS A 185 3.60 -4.91 -14.15
C LYS A 185 2.49 -4.06 -13.53
N THR A 186 2.83 -3.20 -12.57
CA THR A 186 1.87 -2.32 -11.89
C THR A 186 1.16 -1.42 -12.90
N LEU A 187 1.91 -0.71 -13.74
CA LEU A 187 1.36 0.25 -14.69
C LEU A 187 0.49 -0.44 -15.75
N ARG A 188 0.94 -1.57 -16.30
CA ARG A 188 0.15 -2.34 -17.28
C ARG A 188 -1.15 -2.86 -16.70
N CYS A 189 -1.09 -3.47 -15.52
CA CYS A 189 -2.26 -4.05 -14.87
C CYS A 189 -3.24 -2.91 -14.48
N ALA A 190 -2.76 -1.79 -13.93
CA ALA A 190 -3.60 -0.63 -13.59
C ALA A 190 -4.27 0.01 -14.82
N TYR A 191 -3.51 0.27 -15.90
CA TYR A 191 -4.04 0.88 -17.11
C TYR A 191 -4.98 -0.07 -17.85
N GLY A 192 -4.70 -1.37 -17.84
CA GLY A 192 -5.59 -2.41 -18.38
C GLY A 192 -6.96 -2.44 -17.69
N LEU A 193 -7.00 -2.27 -16.36
CA LEU A 193 -8.27 -2.12 -15.63
C LEU A 193 -9.03 -0.86 -16.06
N MET A 194 -8.33 0.26 -16.23
CA MET A 194 -8.96 1.50 -16.70
C MET A 194 -9.56 1.32 -18.10
N GLN A 195 -8.80 0.77 -19.04
CA GLN A 195 -9.24 0.51 -20.42
C GLN A 195 -10.45 -0.43 -20.49
N THR A 196 -10.52 -1.41 -19.59
CA THR A 196 -11.64 -2.36 -19.53
C THR A 196 -12.81 -1.89 -18.67
N GLY A 197 -12.80 -0.63 -18.21
CA GLY A 197 -13.86 -0.05 -17.39
C GLY A 197 -13.96 -0.67 -15.98
N GLN A 198 -12.91 -1.34 -15.52
CA GLN A 198 -12.81 -1.95 -14.19
C GLN A 198 -12.22 -1.00 -13.14
N SER A 199 -11.94 0.25 -13.51
CA SER A 199 -11.60 1.33 -12.59
C SER A 199 -12.74 2.37 -12.49
N SER A 200 -12.82 3.07 -11.36
CA SER A 200 -13.64 4.27 -11.19
C SER A 200 -13.00 5.50 -11.87
N PRO A 201 -13.75 6.61 -12.01
CA PRO A 201 -13.23 7.83 -12.67
C PRO A 201 -11.98 8.44 -12.02
N ASP A 202 -11.79 8.20 -10.72
CA ASP A 202 -10.60 8.59 -9.95
C ASP A 202 -9.40 7.63 -10.13
N GLY A 203 -9.53 6.62 -11.00
CA GLY A 203 -8.48 5.65 -11.31
C GLY A 203 -8.40 4.46 -10.37
N MET A 204 -9.21 4.41 -9.31
CA MET A 204 -9.20 3.30 -8.35
C MET A 204 -9.85 2.03 -8.94
N PRO A 205 -9.28 0.83 -8.73
CA PRO A 205 -9.92 -0.42 -9.13
C PRO A 205 -11.28 -0.61 -8.43
N LYS A 206 -12.31 -1.02 -9.19
CA LYS A 206 -13.64 -1.35 -8.65
C LYS A 206 -13.62 -2.59 -7.76
N ASN A 207 -12.74 -3.54 -8.07
CA ASN A 207 -12.53 -4.74 -7.26
C ASN A 207 -11.42 -4.48 -6.22
N PRO A 208 -11.71 -4.55 -4.91
CA PRO A 208 -10.71 -4.30 -3.87
C PRO A 208 -9.55 -5.30 -3.92
N TRP A 209 -9.74 -6.51 -4.45
CA TRP A 209 -8.63 -7.46 -4.62
C TRP A 209 -7.63 -7.03 -5.69
N HIS A 210 -8.10 -6.36 -6.76
CA HIS A 210 -7.20 -5.75 -7.74
C HIS A 210 -6.41 -4.60 -7.13
N LEU A 211 -7.04 -3.79 -6.27
CA LEU A 211 -6.35 -2.74 -5.53
C LEU A 211 -5.22 -3.30 -4.67
N PHE A 212 -5.47 -4.33 -3.86
CA PHE A 212 -4.41 -4.93 -3.03
C PHE A 212 -3.28 -5.54 -3.86
N LEU A 213 -3.57 -6.15 -5.01
CA LEU A 213 -2.52 -6.64 -5.91
C LEU A 213 -1.67 -5.51 -6.47
N ILE A 214 -2.28 -4.44 -6.98
CA ILE A 214 -1.57 -3.28 -7.53
C ILE A 214 -0.68 -2.64 -6.46
N LEU A 215 -1.23 -2.36 -5.28
CA LEU A 215 -0.47 -1.81 -4.14
C LEU A 215 0.67 -2.75 -3.71
N GLY A 216 0.43 -4.06 -3.72
CA GLY A 216 1.44 -5.07 -3.40
C GLY A 216 2.57 -5.17 -4.44
N TYR A 217 2.27 -5.05 -5.73
CA TYR A 217 3.27 -5.06 -6.79
C TYR A 217 4.16 -3.82 -6.79
N SER A 218 3.60 -2.66 -6.46
CA SER A 218 4.34 -1.39 -6.41
C SER A 218 4.93 -1.08 -5.03
N ASP A 219 4.68 -1.92 -4.03
CA ASP A 219 4.99 -1.63 -2.62
C ASP A 219 4.50 -0.23 -2.22
N SER A 220 3.28 0.11 -2.66
CA SER A 220 2.65 1.42 -2.48
C SER A 220 1.66 1.42 -1.33
N TYR A 221 1.61 2.56 -0.65
CA TYR A 221 0.82 2.76 0.55
C TYR A 221 0.14 4.13 0.52
N LEU A 222 -1.07 4.20 1.05
CA LEU A 222 -1.97 5.35 0.89
C LEU A 222 -1.94 6.26 2.11
N GLN A 223 -2.38 7.51 1.93
CA GLN A 223 -2.57 8.44 3.04
C GLN A 223 -3.68 7.96 4.00
N GLY A 224 -3.52 8.25 5.29
CA GLY A 224 -4.58 8.13 6.30
C GLY A 224 -4.34 7.02 7.33
N LEU A 225 -3.93 5.81 6.91
CA LEU A 225 -3.65 4.71 7.83
C LEU A 225 -2.14 4.66 8.19
N PRO A 226 -1.74 4.49 9.45
CA PRO A 226 -0.32 4.38 9.80
C PRO A 226 0.38 3.21 9.10
N GLY A 227 1.63 3.41 8.69
CA GLY A 227 2.46 2.42 7.98
C GLY A 227 2.51 1.06 8.68
N PHE A 228 2.75 1.05 10.00
CA PHE A 228 2.78 -0.19 10.78
C PHE A 228 1.48 -1.01 10.77
N ILE A 229 0.35 -0.43 10.35
CA ILE A 229 -0.91 -1.14 10.13
C ILE A 229 -1.05 -1.50 8.65
N GLN A 230 -0.94 -0.53 7.74
CA GLN A 230 -1.25 -0.77 6.33
C GLN A 230 -0.21 -1.62 5.62
N GLU A 231 1.08 -1.50 5.97
CA GLU A 231 2.17 -2.20 5.32
C GLU A 231 2.05 -3.72 5.40
N PRO A 232 1.99 -4.32 6.62
CA PRO A 232 1.81 -5.76 6.74
C PRO A 232 0.45 -6.23 6.22
N LEU A 233 -0.59 -5.40 6.35
CA LEU A 233 -1.94 -5.74 5.92
C LEU A 233 -2.06 -5.83 4.40
N ILE A 234 -1.59 -4.82 3.66
CA ILE A 234 -1.59 -4.82 2.20
C ILE A 234 -0.76 -5.97 1.68
N HIS A 235 0.43 -6.20 2.26
CA HIS A 235 1.30 -7.31 1.86
C HIS A 235 0.63 -8.69 2.08
N ALA A 236 -0.10 -8.87 3.19
CA ALA A 236 -0.84 -10.10 3.42
C ALA A 236 -2.03 -10.25 2.47
N LEU A 237 -2.83 -9.19 2.31
CA LEU A 237 -4.02 -9.20 1.46
C LEU A 237 -3.69 -9.36 -0.02
N SER A 238 -2.57 -8.80 -0.50
CA SER A 238 -2.08 -8.99 -1.87
C SER A 238 -1.71 -10.46 -2.12
N LYS A 239 -1.00 -11.10 -1.19
CA LYS A 239 -0.68 -12.54 -1.27
C LYS A 239 -1.94 -13.41 -1.23
N ILE A 240 -2.91 -13.06 -0.39
CA ILE A 240 -4.22 -13.73 -0.34
C ILE A 240 -4.96 -13.57 -1.68
N ALA A 241 -4.95 -12.37 -2.28
CA ALA A 241 -5.56 -12.12 -3.58
C ALA A 241 -4.94 -13.00 -4.68
N GLN A 242 -3.60 -13.08 -4.70
CA GLN A 242 -2.87 -13.94 -5.62
C GLN A 242 -3.20 -15.41 -5.40
N TRP A 243 -3.17 -15.87 -4.15
CA TRP A 243 -3.48 -17.26 -3.79
C TRP A 243 -4.91 -17.66 -4.19
N LYS A 244 -5.88 -16.75 -4.08
CA LYS A 244 -7.26 -16.93 -4.56
C LYS A 244 -7.37 -16.98 -6.09
N GLY A 245 -6.29 -16.71 -6.83
CA GLY A 245 -6.26 -16.71 -8.29
C GLY A 245 -6.67 -15.38 -8.94
N VAL A 246 -6.88 -14.31 -8.17
CA VAL A 246 -7.31 -13.00 -8.71
C VAL A 246 -6.25 -12.39 -9.64
N ALA A 247 -4.97 -12.74 -9.44
CA ALA A 247 -3.89 -12.26 -10.30
C ALA A 247 -4.06 -12.65 -11.78
N LYS A 248 -4.81 -13.72 -12.09
CA LYS A 248 -5.09 -14.17 -13.47
C LYS A 248 -5.93 -13.17 -14.27
N ASP A 249 -6.71 -12.34 -13.59
CA ASP A 249 -7.47 -11.26 -14.24
C ASP A 249 -6.55 -10.25 -14.94
N PHE A 250 -5.26 -10.23 -14.57
CA PHE A 250 -4.25 -9.37 -15.18
C PHE A 250 -3.47 -10.01 -16.33
N ASP A 251 -3.62 -11.31 -16.58
CA ASP A 251 -2.89 -12.01 -17.63
C ASP A 251 -3.02 -11.30 -19.01
N PRO A 252 -4.20 -10.80 -19.43
CA PRO A 252 -4.33 -10.09 -20.71
C PRO A 252 -3.45 -8.83 -20.82
N PHE A 253 -3.10 -8.20 -19.71
CA PHE A 253 -2.35 -6.95 -19.66
C PHE A 253 -0.86 -7.16 -19.39
N CYS A 254 -0.54 -8.23 -18.65
CA CYS A 254 0.75 -8.41 -17.98
C CYS A 254 1.48 -9.70 -18.43
N MET A 255 0.82 -10.64 -19.12
CA MET A 255 1.45 -11.85 -19.68
C MET A 255 1.62 -11.78 -21.20
#